data_AF-A0A7C3B4Y4-F1
#
_entry.id   AF-A0A7C3B4Y4-F1
#
_cell.length_a   1.000
_cell.length_b   1.000
_cell.length_c   1.000
_cell.angle_alpha   90.00
_cell.angle_beta   90.00
_cell.angle_gamma   90.00
#
_symmetry.space_group_name_H-M   'P 1'
#
loop_
_entity.id
_entity.type
_entity.pdbx_description
1 polymer ?
#
loop_
_entity_poly.entity_id
_entity_poly.type
_entity_poly.pdbx_seq_one_letter_code
_entity_poly.pdbx_strand_id
1 'polypeptide(L)'
;MNISISAVHHFDPLCKQRLLKWLFFERSTHCHPPTFVAVEWDCQIFEQILKQRKIVYNLAKKRWPNATTKFLYALAEAVAYEGDTHMEVFPDIPTIWLDQGITIDDQTIITDYAKDRINVYVNLIGDKICNFDEETLHFMSRRAWERSEFSNNRKTDRDDKFSSIIINKYVLNPNKWAIVIVGANHAKKHQGTMISELENHGFNIEVSKLNPKWD
;
A
#
# COMPACT_ATOMS: atom_id res chain seq x y z
N MET A 1 19.99 9.00 -10.14
CA MET A 1 18.56 8.83 -10.49
C MET A 1 17.83 8.62 -9.19
N ASN A 2 16.82 9.43 -8.83
CA ASN A 2 16.23 9.38 -7.49
C ASN A 2 14.92 8.61 -7.51
N ILE A 3 14.72 7.70 -6.56
CA ILE A 3 13.45 6.99 -6.35
C ILE A 3 13.02 7.18 -4.91
N SER A 4 11.84 7.75 -4.72
CA SER A 4 11.17 7.83 -3.43
C SER A 4 10.28 6.61 -3.26
N ILE A 5 10.55 5.77 -2.25
CA ILE A 5 9.79 4.55 -1.94
C ILE A 5 8.93 4.78 -0.71
N SER A 6 7.63 4.58 -0.86
CA SER A 6 6.69 4.47 0.25
C SER A 6 6.52 3.01 0.67
N ALA A 7 6.97 2.70 1.89
CA ALA A 7 6.81 1.40 2.51
C ALA A 7 5.49 1.39 3.30
N VAL A 8 4.50 0.66 2.81
CA VAL A 8 3.13 0.70 3.33
C VAL A 8 2.67 -0.63 3.92
N HIS A 9 1.60 -0.62 4.70
CA HIS A 9 1.00 -1.85 5.22
C HIS A 9 -0.42 -2.02 4.69
N HIS A 10 -0.63 -3.07 3.89
CA HIS A 10 -1.87 -3.28 3.15
C HIS A 10 -3.11 -3.41 4.04
N PHE A 11 -2.96 -3.90 5.28
CA PHE A 11 -4.07 -4.09 6.23
C PHE A 11 -4.28 -2.96 7.23
N ASP A 12 -3.51 -1.86 7.14
CA ASP A 12 -3.64 -0.77 8.09
C ASP A 12 -4.76 0.22 7.67
N PRO A 13 -5.79 0.44 8.50
CA PRO A 13 -6.94 1.27 8.14
C PRO A 13 -6.64 2.77 8.00
N LEU A 14 -5.51 3.24 8.50
CA LEU A 14 -5.09 4.65 8.43
C LEU A 14 -3.96 4.89 7.42
N CYS A 15 -3.49 3.85 6.73
CA CYS A 15 -2.32 3.97 5.86
C CYS A 15 -2.59 4.78 4.59
N LYS A 16 -3.82 4.75 4.04
CA LYS A 16 -4.25 5.67 2.96
C LYS A 16 -3.99 7.13 3.31
N GLN A 17 -4.42 7.57 4.49
CA GLN A 17 -4.28 8.98 4.92
C GLN A 17 -2.81 9.36 5.08
N ARG A 18 -1.97 8.45 5.57
CA ARG A 18 -0.52 8.68 5.67
C ARG A 18 0.16 8.70 4.31
N LEU A 19 -0.24 7.82 3.40
CA LEU A 19 0.25 7.81 2.03
C LEU A 19 -0.10 9.12 1.31
N LEU A 20 -1.34 9.60 1.45
CA LEU A 20 -1.77 10.87 0.86
C LEU A 20 -0.92 12.05 1.39
N LYS A 21 -0.70 12.12 2.71
CA LYS A 21 0.18 13.13 3.32
C LYS A 21 1.62 13.04 2.79
N TRP A 22 2.15 11.84 2.67
CA TRP A 22 3.50 11.60 2.14
C TRP A 22 3.61 12.02 0.68
N LEU A 23 2.63 11.67 -0.17
CA LEU A 23 2.61 12.08 -1.58
C LEU A 23 2.56 13.61 -1.76
N PHE A 24 1.78 14.32 -0.93
CA PHE A 24 1.78 15.77 -0.94
C PHE A 24 3.12 16.37 -0.51
N PHE A 25 3.79 15.75 0.47
CA PHE A 25 5.15 16.12 0.86
C PHE A 25 6.12 15.94 -0.31
N GLU A 26 6.15 14.77 -0.95
CA GLU A 26 7.01 14.49 -2.12
C GLU A 26 6.75 15.47 -3.28
N ARG A 27 5.48 15.82 -3.52
CA ARG A 27 5.10 16.82 -4.53
C ARG A 27 5.66 18.21 -4.19
N SER A 28 5.73 18.56 -2.91
CA SER A 28 6.22 19.87 -2.47
C SER A 28 7.75 19.98 -2.42
N THR A 29 8.45 18.85 -2.26
CA THR A 29 9.92 18.81 -2.19
C THR A 29 10.60 18.78 -3.55
N HIS A 30 9.89 18.37 -4.61
CA HIS A 30 10.44 18.25 -5.96
C HIS A 30 9.92 19.35 -6.89
N CYS A 31 10.82 19.96 -7.67
CA CYS A 31 10.48 21.03 -8.63
C CYS A 31 9.69 20.53 -9.85
N HIS A 32 9.70 19.22 -10.11
CA HIS A 32 9.08 18.59 -11.27
C HIS A 32 8.27 17.37 -10.83
N PRO A 33 7.19 17.00 -11.53
CA PRO A 33 6.47 15.77 -11.22
C PRO A 33 7.36 14.54 -11.45
N PRO A 34 7.06 13.41 -10.78
CA PRO A 34 7.77 12.17 -11.01
C PRO A 34 7.53 11.68 -12.44
N THR A 35 8.48 10.93 -12.99
CA THR A 35 8.34 10.30 -14.31
C THR A 35 7.17 9.31 -14.34
N PHE A 36 7.02 8.55 -13.26
CA PHE A 36 5.96 7.58 -13.07
C PHE A 36 5.74 7.33 -11.57
N VAL A 37 4.59 6.72 -11.26
CA VAL A 37 4.31 6.12 -9.95
C VAL A 37 4.14 4.62 -10.15
N ALA A 38 4.96 3.80 -9.48
CA ALA A 38 4.83 2.34 -9.51
C ALA A 38 4.09 1.84 -8.27
N VAL A 39 3.14 0.92 -8.46
CA VAL A 39 2.29 0.38 -7.38
C VAL A 39 2.27 -1.15 -7.42
N GLU A 40 2.25 -1.78 -6.24
CA GLU A 40 2.18 -3.23 -6.06
C GLU A 40 0.78 -3.80 -6.34
N TRP A 41 0.35 -3.73 -7.60
CA TRP A 41 -0.93 -4.26 -8.06
C TRP A 41 -0.84 -4.70 -9.52
N ASP A 42 -1.75 -5.61 -9.90
CA ASP A 42 -2.20 -5.80 -11.28
C ASP A 42 -3.43 -4.93 -11.49
N CYS A 43 -3.50 -4.23 -12.64
CA CYS A 43 -4.56 -3.26 -12.90
C CYS A 43 -5.97 -3.90 -12.90
N GLN A 44 -6.13 -5.07 -13.51
CA GLN A 44 -7.44 -5.73 -13.63
C GLN A 44 -7.90 -6.30 -12.28
N ILE A 45 -6.98 -6.81 -11.49
CA ILE A 45 -7.26 -7.30 -10.13
C ILE A 45 -7.61 -6.13 -9.21
N PHE A 46 -6.84 -5.04 -9.29
CA PHE A 46 -7.09 -3.80 -8.56
C PHE A 46 -8.51 -3.27 -8.83
N GLU A 47 -8.91 -3.14 -10.09
CA GLU A 47 -10.25 -2.64 -10.46
C GLU A 47 -11.38 -3.51 -9.89
N GLN A 48 -11.19 -4.83 -9.81
CA GLN A 48 -12.16 -5.74 -9.21
C GLN A 48 -12.25 -5.58 -7.69
N ILE A 49 -11.11 -5.47 -7.01
CA ILE A 49 -11.04 -5.29 -5.56
C ILE A 49 -11.54 -3.89 -5.14
N LEU A 50 -11.24 -2.86 -5.92
CA LEU A 50 -11.69 -1.48 -5.68
C LEU A 50 -13.22 -1.39 -5.55
N LYS A 51 -13.96 -2.12 -6.40
CA LYS A 51 -15.43 -2.18 -6.37
C LYS A 51 -15.97 -2.77 -5.05
N GLN A 52 -15.15 -3.49 -4.30
CA GLN A 52 -15.53 -4.11 -3.03
C GLN A 52 -15.47 -3.16 -1.83
N ARG A 53 -14.96 -1.92 -1.96
CA ARG A 53 -14.98 -0.91 -0.88
C ARG A 53 -16.38 -0.73 -0.28
N LYS A 54 -17.40 -0.68 -1.13
CA LYS A 54 -18.81 -0.57 -0.70
C LYS A 54 -19.28 -1.83 0.06
N ILE A 55 -18.80 -3.00 -0.33
CA ILE A 55 -19.12 -4.27 0.34
C ILE A 55 -18.47 -4.28 1.73
N VAL A 56 -17.20 -3.90 1.84
CA VAL A 56 -16.50 -3.77 3.13
C VAL A 56 -17.22 -2.79 4.06
N TYR A 57 -17.63 -1.61 3.57
CA TYR A 57 -18.41 -0.67 4.35
C TYR A 57 -19.70 -1.31 4.91
N ASN A 58 -20.47 -1.99 4.07
CA ASN A 58 -21.73 -2.62 4.47
C ASN A 58 -21.52 -3.77 5.46
N LEU A 59 -20.49 -4.61 5.24
CA LEU A 59 -20.13 -5.69 6.16
C LEU A 59 -19.66 -5.14 7.51
N ALA A 60 -18.82 -4.10 7.51
CA ALA A 60 -18.36 -3.42 8.72
C ALA A 60 -19.55 -2.81 9.49
N LYS A 61 -20.46 -2.12 8.81
CA LYS A 61 -21.68 -1.55 9.42
C LYS A 61 -22.57 -2.62 10.04
N LYS A 62 -22.73 -3.77 9.36
CA LYS A 62 -23.50 -4.91 9.90
C LYS A 62 -22.81 -5.52 11.11
N ARG A 63 -21.47 -5.62 11.09
CA ARG A 63 -20.67 -6.23 12.15
C ARG A 63 -20.58 -5.34 13.40
N TRP A 64 -20.46 -4.03 13.20
CA TRP A 64 -20.32 -3.02 14.25
C TRP A 64 -21.38 -1.92 14.08
N PRO A 65 -22.65 -2.17 14.46
CA PRO A 65 -23.76 -1.23 14.22
C PRO A 65 -23.61 0.14 14.88
N ASN A 66 -22.85 0.20 15.99
CA ASN A 66 -22.59 1.42 16.74
C ASN A 66 -21.32 2.16 16.25
N ALA A 67 -20.69 1.70 15.17
CA ALA A 67 -19.49 2.35 14.65
C ALA A 67 -19.77 3.72 14.06
N THR A 68 -18.85 4.64 14.30
CA THR A 68 -18.90 5.97 13.69
C THR A 68 -18.75 5.87 12.18
N THR A 69 -19.33 6.82 11.46
CA THR A 69 -19.19 6.92 10.01
C THR A 69 -17.72 7.02 9.58
N LYS A 70 -16.90 7.79 10.32
CA LYS A 70 -15.47 7.93 10.08
C LYS A 70 -14.73 6.58 10.19
N PHE A 71 -15.06 5.77 11.20
CA PHE A 71 -14.52 4.42 11.35
C PHE A 71 -14.84 3.53 10.14
N LEU A 72 -16.12 3.50 9.75
CA LEU A 72 -16.58 2.66 8.62
C LEU A 72 -15.93 3.04 7.30
N TYR A 73 -15.79 4.35 7.02
CA TYR A 73 -15.11 4.82 5.81
C TYR A 73 -13.61 4.52 5.83
N ALA A 74 -12.92 4.67 6.97
CA ALA A 74 -11.50 4.34 7.06
C ALA A 74 -11.22 2.86 6.71
N LEU A 75 -12.05 1.93 7.21
CA LEU A 75 -11.93 0.51 6.85
C LEU A 75 -12.18 0.25 5.36
N ALA A 76 -13.21 0.88 4.79
CA ALA A 76 -13.54 0.72 3.39
C ALA A 76 -12.47 1.31 2.47
N GLU A 77 -11.99 2.51 2.76
CA GLU A 77 -11.00 3.21 1.94
C GLU A 77 -9.62 2.59 2.01
N ALA A 78 -9.28 1.86 3.08
CA ALA A 78 -8.02 1.11 3.18
C ALA A 78 -7.96 -0.15 2.30
N VAL A 79 -9.01 -0.46 1.53
CA VAL A 79 -8.97 -1.53 0.53
C VAL A 79 -8.30 -1.01 -0.75
N ALA A 80 -7.18 -1.64 -1.11
CA ALA A 80 -6.41 -1.39 -2.32
C ALA A 80 -6.08 0.11 -2.55
N TYR A 81 -5.88 0.87 -1.48
CA TYR A 81 -5.65 2.32 -1.56
C TYR A 81 -4.34 2.66 -2.27
N GLU A 82 -3.37 1.75 -2.27
CA GLU A 82 -2.09 1.93 -2.94
C GLU A 82 -2.27 2.16 -4.45
N GLY A 83 -3.30 1.55 -5.04
CA GLY A 83 -3.56 1.61 -6.48
C GLY A 83 -4.24 2.90 -6.96
N ASP A 84 -4.85 3.70 -6.08
CA ASP A 84 -5.53 4.95 -6.47
C ASP A 84 -5.13 6.20 -5.69
N THR A 85 -4.52 6.09 -4.50
CA THR A 85 -4.19 7.29 -3.68
C THR A 85 -3.25 8.25 -4.41
N HIS A 86 -2.31 7.75 -5.22
CA HIS A 86 -1.42 8.62 -5.99
C HIS A 86 -2.12 9.42 -7.07
N MET A 87 -3.24 8.92 -7.61
CA MET A 87 -4.01 9.61 -8.65
C MET A 87 -4.69 10.87 -8.10
N GLU A 88 -4.97 10.91 -6.80
CA GLU A 88 -5.49 12.11 -6.12
C GLU A 88 -4.46 13.26 -6.12
N VAL A 89 -3.16 12.95 -6.16
CA VAL A 89 -2.06 13.93 -6.10
C VAL A 89 -1.40 14.16 -7.46
N PHE A 90 -1.35 13.13 -8.30
CA PHE A 90 -0.65 13.06 -9.58
C PHE A 90 -1.54 12.44 -10.68
N PRO A 91 -2.65 13.09 -11.08
CA PRO A 91 -3.64 12.50 -11.98
C PRO A 91 -3.11 12.21 -13.40
N ASP A 92 -2.13 13.00 -13.87
CA ASP A 92 -1.60 12.89 -15.23
C ASP A 92 -0.32 12.04 -15.32
N ILE A 93 0.14 11.46 -14.20
CA ILE A 93 1.39 10.71 -14.15
C ILE A 93 1.15 9.23 -14.46
N PRO A 94 1.94 8.63 -15.38
CA PRO A 94 1.82 7.22 -15.71
C PRO A 94 1.94 6.32 -14.47
N THR A 95 1.00 5.39 -14.34
CA THR A 95 1.03 4.34 -13.31
C THR A 95 1.70 3.09 -13.86
N ILE A 96 2.68 2.55 -13.14
CA ILE A 96 3.33 1.27 -13.43
C ILE A 96 2.80 0.22 -12.46
N TRP A 97 2.08 -0.76 -13.00
CA TRP A 97 1.49 -1.87 -12.26
C TRP A 97 2.52 -3.00 -12.10
N LEU A 98 3.10 -3.15 -10.91
CA LEU A 98 4.25 -4.04 -10.68
C LEU A 98 3.89 -5.53 -10.78
N ASP A 99 2.66 -5.90 -10.44
CA ASP A 99 2.17 -7.28 -10.55
C ASP A 99 1.48 -7.59 -11.86
N GLN A 100 1.53 -6.67 -12.85
CA GLN A 100 0.81 -6.84 -14.10
C GLN A 100 1.04 -8.23 -14.73
N GLY A 101 -0.07 -8.86 -15.12
CA GLY A 101 -0.10 -10.17 -15.77
C GLY A 101 0.11 -11.36 -14.81
N ILE A 102 -0.05 -11.15 -13.50
CA ILE A 102 -0.06 -12.26 -12.54
C ILE A 102 -1.30 -13.13 -12.75
N THR A 103 -1.11 -14.45 -12.72
CA THR A 103 -2.22 -15.41 -12.70
C THR A 103 -2.59 -15.71 -11.26
N ILE A 104 -3.88 -15.66 -10.95
CA ILE A 104 -4.43 -16.11 -9.67
C ILE A 104 -5.16 -17.42 -9.93
N ASP A 105 -4.64 -18.52 -9.37
CA ASP A 105 -5.23 -19.85 -9.55
C ASP A 105 -6.56 -19.99 -8.79
N ASP A 106 -6.67 -19.34 -7.64
CA ASP A 106 -7.87 -19.35 -6.80
C ASP A 106 -8.60 -18.01 -6.86
N GLN A 107 -9.66 -17.98 -7.68
CA GLN A 107 -10.47 -16.77 -7.88
C GLN A 107 -11.16 -16.29 -6.59
N THR A 108 -11.27 -17.13 -5.56
CA THR A 108 -11.85 -16.74 -4.27
C THR A 108 -11.04 -15.64 -3.58
N ILE A 109 -9.73 -15.56 -3.83
CA ILE A 109 -8.86 -14.48 -3.36
C ILE A 109 -9.41 -13.11 -3.78
N ILE A 110 -9.98 -13.02 -4.99
CA ILE A 110 -10.64 -11.80 -5.46
C ILE A 110 -12.07 -11.75 -4.95
N THR A 111 -12.88 -12.79 -5.16
CA THR A 111 -14.33 -12.68 -4.90
C THR A 111 -14.71 -12.57 -3.42
N ASP A 112 -13.90 -13.15 -2.53
CA ASP A 112 -14.10 -13.12 -1.07
C ASP A 112 -13.25 -12.05 -0.36
N TYR A 113 -12.50 -11.24 -1.10
CA TYR A 113 -11.58 -10.23 -0.55
C TYR A 113 -12.23 -9.35 0.53
N ALA A 114 -13.47 -8.87 0.32
CA ALA A 114 -14.18 -8.07 1.31
C ALA A 114 -14.43 -8.81 2.63
N LYS A 115 -14.75 -10.11 2.58
CA LYS A 115 -14.99 -10.93 3.77
C LYS A 115 -13.68 -11.17 4.51
N ASP A 116 -12.63 -11.54 3.79
CA ASP A 116 -11.31 -11.78 4.36
C ASP A 116 -10.75 -10.52 5.00
N ARG A 117 -10.96 -9.37 4.35
CA ARG A 117 -10.59 -8.06 4.88
C ARG A 117 -11.29 -7.76 6.20
N ILE A 118 -12.60 -8.04 6.32
CA ILE A 118 -13.34 -7.87 7.57
C ILE A 118 -12.82 -8.80 8.65
N ASN A 119 -12.49 -10.06 8.32
CA ASN A 119 -11.91 -11.00 9.27
C ASN A 119 -10.56 -10.50 9.81
N VAL A 120 -9.71 -9.92 8.95
CA VAL A 120 -8.46 -9.27 9.38
C VAL A 120 -8.75 -8.14 10.38
N TYR A 121 -9.73 -7.27 10.10
CA TYR A 121 -10.10 -6.18 11.00
C TYR A 121 -10.66 -6.67 12.34
N VAL A 122 -11.51 -7.70 12.34
CA VAL A 122 -11.99 -8.36 13.57
C VAL A 122 -10.80 -8.84 14.41
N ASN A 123 -9.81 -9.48 13.78
CA ASN A 123 -8.63 -9.97 14.47
C ASN A 123 -7.73 -8.84 15.00
N LEU A 124 -7.69 -7.68 14.35
CA LEU A 124 -6.92 -6.52 14.82
C LEU A 124 -7.57 -5.87 16.05
N ILE A 125 -8.91 -5.75 16.06
CA ILE A 125 -9.67 -5.17 17.17
C ILE A 125 -9.59 -6.09 18.41
N GLY A 126 -9.85 -7.38 18.23
CA GLY A 126 -9.97 -8.35 19.33
C GLY A 126 -11.26 -8.18 20.14
N ASP A 127 -11.41 -8.96 21.21
CA ASP A 127 -12.71 -9.11 21.89
C ASP A 127 -13.03 -8.04 22.95
N LYS A 128 -12.06 -7.19 23.30
CA LYS A 128 -12.17 -6.26 24.45
C LYS A 128 -12.61 -4.85 24.07
N ILE A 129 -12.71 -4.53 22.79
CA ILE A 129 -13.07 -3.18 22.32
C ILE A 129 -14.57 -3.12 22.02
N CYS A 130 -15.24 -2.14 22.62
CA CYS A 130 -16.67 -1.92 22.49
C CYS A 130 -17.04 -0.59 21.81
N ASN A 131 -16.10 0.35 21.70
CA ASN A 131 -16.25 1.58 20.92
C ASN A 131 -15.61 1.39 19.54
N PHE A 132 -16.20 1.93 18.47
CA PHE A 132 -15.69 1.79 17.10
C PHE A 132 -15.56 3.18 16.45
N ASP A 133 -14.49 3.86 16.82
CA ASP A 133 -14.19 5.26 16.58
C ASP A 133 -12.73 5.47 16.15
N GLU A 134 -12.26 6.71 16.18
CA GLU A 134 -10.90 7.07 15.78
C GLU A 134 -9.82 6.45 16.67
N GLU A 135 -10.03 6.38 18.00
CA GLU A 135 -9.08 5.74 18.91
C GLU A 135 -8.89 4.26 18.55
N THR A 136 -9.99 3.59 18.19
CA THR A 136 -9.96 2.21 17.73
C THR A 136 -9.21 2.06 16.41
N LEU A 137 -9.34 2.99 15.45
CA LEU A 137 -8.54 2.97 14.22
C LEU A 137 -7.05 3.09 14.51
N HIS A 138 -6.65 3.98 15.42
CA HIS A 138 -5.25 4.13 15.83
C HIS A 138 -4.73 2.85 16.48
N PHE A 139 -5.52 2.22 17.36
CA PHE A 139 -5.17 0.91 17.92
C PHE A 139 -5.00 -0.16 16.84
N MET A 140 -5.94 -0.28 15.90
CA MET A 140 -5.85 -1.25 14.78
C MET A 140 -4.63 -1.00 13.91
N SER A 141 -4.33 0.26 13.58
CA SER A 141 -3.16 0.67 12.81
C SER A 141 -1.87 0.20 13.48
N ARG A 142 -1.70 0.46 14.78
CA ARG A 142 -0.53 0.01 15.57
C ARG A 142 -0.36 -1.51 15.50
N ARG A 143 -1.44 -2.27 15.77
CA ARG A 143 -1.41 -3.74 15.74
C ARG A 143 -1.13 -4.33 14.37
N ALA A 144 -1.58 -3.68 13.30
CA ALA A 144 -1.30 -4.13 11.94
C ALA A 144 0.21 -4.15 11.69
N TRP A 145 0.90 -3.07 12.06
CA TRP A 145 2.36 -2.97 11.93
C TRP A 145 3.11 -3.92 12.85
N GLU A 146 2.74 -4.01 14.13
CA GLU A 146 3.35 -4.94 15.09
C GLU A 146 3.36 -6.38 14.55
N ARG A 147 2.23 -6.85 13.99
CA ARG A 147 2.14 -8.21 13.40
C ARG A 147 3.09 -8.43 12.22
N SER A 148 3.34 -7.39 11.42
CA SER A 148 4.21 -7.48 10.25
C SER A 148 5.70 -7.51 10.59
N GLU A 149 6.09 -6.97 11.76
CA GLU A 149 7.49 -6.98 12.19
C GLU A 149 8.00 -8.40 12.53
N PHE A 150 7.09 -9.30 12.92
CA PHE A 150 7.41 -10.69 13.27
C PHE A 150 7.46 -11.65 12.07
N SER A 151 7.12 -11.23 10.85
CA SER A 151 7.21 -12.13 9.68
C SER A 151 8.67 -12.27 9.24
N ASN A 152 9.17 -13.52 9.19
CA ASN A 152 10.51 -13.83 8.68
C ASN A 152 10.62 -13.42 7.20
N ASN A 153 11.49 -12.44 6.94
CA ASN A 153 11.70 -11.90 5.60
C ASN A 153 12.61 -12.82 4.80
N ARG A 154 12.10 -13.38 3.71
CA ARG A 154 12.91 -13.98 2.66
C ARG A 154 12.70 -13.18 1.39
N LYS A 155 13.78 -13.04 0.60
CA LYS A 155 13.70 -12.60 -0.78
C LYS A 155 12.54 -13.30 -1.47
N THR A 156 11.74 -12.54 -2.20
CA THR A 156 10.67 -13.09 -3.03
C THR A 156 11.06 -12.96 -4.50
N ASP A 157 10.59 -13.87 -5.35
CA ASP A 157 10.78 -13.75 -6.80
C ASP A 157 10.12 -12.46 -7.36
N ARG A 158 9.18 -11.88 -6.61
CA ARG A 158 8.55 -10.58 -6.92
C ARG A 158 9.54 -9.42 -6.83
N ASP A 159 10.51 -9.45 -5.91
CA ASP A 159 11.50 -8.37 -5.75
C ASP A 159 12.35 -8.17 -7.01
N ASP A 160 12.79 -9.28 -7.64
CA ASP A 160 13.56 -9.26 -8.88
C ASP A 160 12.72 -8.79 -10.07
N LYS A 161 11.44 -9.20 -10.13
CA LYS A 161 10.50 -8.74 -11.15
C LYS A 161 10.25 -7.23 -11.02
N PHE A 162 10.03 -6.75 -9.80
CA PHE A 162 9.72 -5.35 -9.53
C PHE A 162 10.89 -4.44 -9.89
N SER A 163 12.10 -4.77 -9.44
CA SER A 163 13.31 -3.99 -9.77
C SER A 163 13.51 -3.93 -11.28
N SER A 164 13.39 -5.07 -11.98
CA SER A 164 13.51 -5.15 -13.44
C SER A 164 12.52 -4.24 -14.17
N ILE A 165 11.25 -4.23 -13.75
CA ILE A 165 10.21 -3.35 -14.33
C ILE A 165 10.58 -1.89 -14.12
N ILE A 166 10.96 -1.51 -12.89
CA ILE A 166 11.31 -0.13 -12.53
C ILE A 166 12.52 0.36 -13.32
N ILE A 167 13.59 -0.45 -13.40
CA ILE A 167 14.82 -0.14 -14.15
C ILE A 167 14.48 0.10 -15.62
N ASN A 168 13.75 -0.82 -16.25
CA ASN A 168 13.38 -0.72 -17.66
C ASN A 168 12.54 0.52 -17.96
N LYS A 169 11.60 0.88 -17.08
CA LYS A 169 10.77 2.08 -17.24
C LYS A 169 11.57 3.37 -17.10
N TYR A 170 12.55 3.38 -16.20
CA TYR A 170 13.41 4.55 -15.98
C TYR A 170 14.42 4.75 -17.13
N VAL A 171 15.01 3.68 -17.67
CA VAL A 171 15.94 3.76 -18.84
C VAL A 171 15.29 4.46 -20.02
N LEU A 172 13.99 4.28 -20.23
CA LEU A 172 13.23 4.94 -21.29
C LEU A 172 12.97 6.44 -21.03
N ASN A 173 13.16 6.92 -19.80
CA ASN A 173 12.82 8.27 -19.36
C ASN A 173 13.82 8.81 -18.31
N PRO A 174 15.09 9.04 -18.67
CA PRO A 174 16.18 9.24 -17.71
C PRO A 174 16.15 10.55 -16.88
N ASN A 175 15.20 11.45 -17.13
CA ASN A 175 15.32 12.85 -16.71
C ASN A 175 14.56 13.28 -15.46
N LYS A 176 13.81 12.39 -14.77
CA LYS A 176 13.11 12.77 -13.53
C LYS A 176 13.03 11.61 -12.54
N TRP A 177 12.91 11.96 -11.26
CA TRP A 177 12.69 11.04 -10.15
C TRP A 177 11.41 10.21 -10.32
N ALA A 178 11.26 9.13 -9.55
CA ALA A 178 10.08 8.26 -9.58
C ALA A 178 9.56 7.96 -8.17
N ILE A 179 8.29 7.59 -8.08
CA ILE A 179 7.68 7.11 -6.83
C ILE A 179 7.41 5.62 -6.95
N VAL A 180 7.68 4.86 -5.89
CA VAL A 180 7.32 3.44 -5.77
C VAL A 180 6.54 3.23 -4.47
N ILE A 181 5.36 2.61 -4.55
CA ILE A 181 4.48 2.32 -3.41
C ILE A 181 4.34 0.80 -3.31
N VAL A 182 4.94 0.22 -2.29
CA VAL A 182 5.01 -1.23 -2.09
C VAL A 182 4.82 -1.59 -0.61
N GLY A 183 4.42 -2.83 -0.36
CA GLY A 183 4.36 -3.41 0.97
C GLY A 183 5.70 -3.27 1.70
N ALA A 184 5.65 -3.00 3.00
CA ALA A 184 6.82 -2.68 3.81
C ALA A 184 7.90 -3.77 3.81
N ASN A 185 7.56 -5.01 3.45
CA ASN A 185 8.52 -6.10 3.29
C ASN A 185 9.41 -5.94 2.05
N HIS A 186 8.86 -5.48 0.92
CA HIS A 186 9.58 -5.20 -0.32
C HIS A 186 10.51 -3.98 -0.20
N ALA A 187 10.22 -3.09 0.74
CA ALA A 187 11.01 -1.89 1.01
C ALA A 187 12.11 -2.08 2.09
N LYS A 188 12.46 -3.33 2.45
CA LYS A 188 13.56 -3.60 3.39
C LYS A 188 14.90 -3.58 2.66
N LYS A 189 15.91 -2.95 3.25
CA LYS A 189 17.26 -2.90 2.69
C LYS A 189 18.09 -4.10 3.16
N HIS A 190 18.17 -5.13 2.33
CA HIS A 190 19.11 -6.25 2.48
C HIS A 190 19.49 -6.81 1.10
N GLN A 191 20.58 -7.58 1.02
CA GLN A 191 21.06 -8.12 -0.24
C GLN A 191 20.00 -9.01 -0.91
N GLY A 192 19.82 -8.83 -2.22
CA GLY A 192 18.86 -9.56 -3.05
C GLY A 192 17.42 -9.05 -2.98
N THR A 193 17.18 -7.90 -2.35
CA THR A 193 15.86 -7.22 -2.38
C THR A 193 15.72 -6.28 -3.56
N MET A 194 14.48 -5.86 -3.82
CA MET A 194 14.18 -4.82 -4.80
C MET A 194 15.05 -3.58 -4.60
N ILE A 195 15.21 -3.12 -3.35
CA ILE A 195 16.05 -1.94 -3.04
C ILE A 195 17.51 -2.18 -3.40
N SER A 196 18.10 -3.30 -2.97
CA SER A 196 19.51 -3.56 -3.27
C SER A 196 19.76 -3.68 -4.77
N GLU A 197 18.83 -4.29 -5.51
CA GLU A 197 18.94 -4.40 -6.96
C GLU A 197 18.85 -3.03 -7.65
N LEU A 198 17.96 -2.14 -7.19
CA LEU A 198 17.90 -0.77 -7.70
C LEU A 198 19.19 0.00 -7.37
N GLU A 199 19.72 -0.09 -6.14
CA GLU A 199 20.98 0.57 -5.77
C GLU A 199 22.16 0.06 -6.64
N ASN A 200 22.23 -1.25 -6.90
CA ASN A 200 23.24 -1.86 -7.79
C ASN A 200 23.20 -1.31 -9.23
N HIS A 201 22.04 -0.79 -9.67
CA HIS A 201 21.85 -0.15 -10.97
C HIS A 201 22.03 1.39 -10.92
N GLY A 202 22.59 1.93 -9.84
CA GLY A 202 22.94 3.35 -9.72
C GLY A 202 21.78 4.28 -9.36
N PHE A 203 20.69 3.73 -8.81
CA PHE A 203 19.59 4.53 -8.26
C PHE A 203 19.91 4.99 -6.83
N ASN A 204 19.60 6.24 -6.53
CA ASN A 204 19.57 6.79 -5.18
C ASN A 204 18.15 6.54 -4.62
N ILE A 205 18.06 5.73 -3.57
CA ILE A 205 16.78 5.32 -2.99
C ILE A 205 16.54 6.03 -1.66
N GLU A 206 15.41 6.71 -1.55
CA GLU A 206 14.89 7.22 -0.28
C GLU A 206 13.68 6.37 0.14
N VAL A 207 13.70 5.80 1.34
CA VAL A 207 12.61 4.94 1.84
C VAL A 207 11.91 5.62 3.00
N SER A 208 10.60 5.82 2.86
CA SER A 208 9.73 6.31 3.92
C SER A 208 8.79 5.20 4.41
N LYS A 209 8.97 4.79 5.67
CA LYS A 209 8.02 3.88 6.34
C LYS A 209 6.81 4.66 6.83
N LEU A 210 5.62 4.20 6.45
CA LEU A 210 4.35 4.84 6.83
C LEU A 210 3.71 4.19 8.06
N ASN A 211 4.52 3.66 8.98
CA ASN A 211 4.04 3.18 10.26
C ASN A 211 3.60 4.35 11.16
N PRO A 212 2.65 4.15 12.09
CA PRO A 212 2.29 5.19 13.05
C PRO A 212 3.52 5.61 13.86
N LYS A 213 3.70 6.92 14.07
CA LYS A 213 4.69 7.45 15.01
C LYS A 213 4.16 7.23 16.43
N TRP A 214 5.02 6.71 17.30
CA TRP A 214 4.72 6.50 18.71
C TRP A 214 5.12 7.78 19.45
N ASP A 215 4.14 8.54 19.92
CA ASP A 215 4.35 9.62 20.88
C ASP A 215 4.21 9.06 22.31
#